data_AF-A0A4P5RA15-F1
#
_entry.id   AF-A0A4P5RA15-F1
#
_cell.length_a   1.000
_cell.length_b   1.000
_cell.length_c   1.000
_cell.angle_alpha   90.00
_cell.angle_beta   90.00
_cell.angle_gamma   90.00
#
_symmetry.space_group_name_H-M   'P 1'
#
loop_
_entity.id
_entity.type
_entity.pdbx_description
1 polymer ?
#
loop_
_entity_poly.entity_id
_entity_poly.type
_entity_poly.pdbx_seq_one_letter_code
_entity_poly.pdbx_strand_id
1 'polypeptide(L)' 'MVKAVTWRIVGTADTFVLSWLITKEPITAGAIASLEVITKTFLYYFHERGWNRVKWGRG' A
#
# COMPACT_ATOMS: atom_id res chain seq x y z
N MET A 1 -15.53 7.33 -12.20
CA MET A 1 -14.52 6.50 -12.90
C MET A 1 -13.19 7.24 -13.05
N VAL A 2 -13.11 8.35 -13.79
CA VAL A 2 -11.85 9.11 -14.03
C VAL A 2 -11.14 9.52 -12.73
N LYS A 3 -11.86 10.10 -11.76
CA LYS A 3 -11.30 10.46 -10.43
C LYS A 3 -10.61 9.30 -9.70
N ALA A 4 -11.14 8.07 -9.80
CA ALA A 4 -10.59 6.90 -9.11
C ALA A 4 -9.31 6.39 -9.80
N VAL A 5 -9.23 6.50 -11.13
CA VAL A 5 -8.02 6.17 -11.90
C VAL A 5 -6.93 7.21 -11.64
N THR A 6 -7.28 8.50 -11.65
CA THR A 6 -6.34 9.58 -11.28
C THR A 6 -5.79 9.37 -9.87
N TRP A 7 -6.64 9.05 -8.89
CA TRP A 7 -6.20 8.80 -7.52
C TRP A 7 -5.24 7.61 -7.40
N ARG A 8 -5.44 6.54 -8.21
CA ARG A 8 -4.53 5.40 -8.25
C ARG A 8 -3.20 5.73 -8.91
N ILE A 9 -3.21 6.45 -10.02
CA ILE A 9 -1.98 6.86 -10.72
C ILE A 9 -1.16 7.79 -9.83
N VAL A 10 -1.80 8.75 -9.18
CA VAL A 10 -1.13 9.69 -8.27
C VAL A 10 -0.52 8.96 -7.07
N GLY A 11 -1.24 8.03 -6.44
CA GLY A 11 -0.68 7.26 -5.32
C GLY A 11 0.54 6.41 -5.72
N THR A 12 0.47 5.75 -6.88
CA THR A 12 1.59 4.93 -7.37
C THR A 12 2.78 5.81 -7.77
N ALA A 13 2.53 6.98 -8.36
CA ALA A 13 3.55 7.95 -8.74
C ALA A 13 4.21 8.59 -7.51
N ASP A 14 3.43 8.92 -6.47
CA ASP A 14 3.94 9.49 -5.22
C ASP A 14 4.92 8.54 -4.53
N THR A 15 4.53 7.27 -4.35
CA THR A 15 5.42 6.24 -3.79
C THR A 15 6.68 6.06 -4.64
N PHE A 16 6.55 6.02 -5.96
CA PHE A 16 7.69 5.88 -6.86
C PHE A 16 8.64 7.09 -6.77
N VAL A 17 8.11 8.31 -6.80
CA VAL A 17 8.89 9.56 -6.74
C VAL A 17 9.56 9.72 -5.37
N LEU A 18 8.85 9.48 -4.26
CA LEU A 18 9.43 9.51 -2.91
C LEU A 18 10.56 8.49 -2.77
N SER A 19 10.33 7.27 -3.24
CA SER A 19 11.33 6.20 -3.18
C SER A 19 12.56 6.53 -4.03
N TRP A 20 12.35 7.09 -5.23
CA TRP A 20 13.44 7.53 -6.09
C TRP A 20 14.20 8.73 -5.51
N LEU A 21 13.52 9.70 -4.90
CA LEU A 21 14.16 10.86 -4.27
C LEU A 21 15.07 10.44 -3.10
N ILE A 22 14.64 9.44 -2.32
CA ILE A 22 15.38 8.93 -1.17
C ILE A 22 16.56 8.07 -1.61
N THR A 23 16.35 7.11 -2.52
CA THR A 23 17.42 6.16 -2.87
C THR A 23 18.29 6.60 -4.04
N LYS A 24 17.80 7.51 -4.90
CA LYS A 24 18.39 7.88 -6.21
C LYS A 24 18.62 6.72 -7.18
N GLU A 25 18.18 5.51 -6.85
CA GLU A 25 18.30 4.31 -7.67
C GLU A 25 16.92 3.73 -8.04
N PRO A 26 16.64 3.49 -9.33
CA PRO A 26 15.32 3.07 -9.80
C PRO A 26 14.93 1.65 -9.37
N ILE A 27 15.92 0.76 -9.16
CA ILE A 27 15.69 -0.62 -8.69
C ILE A 27 15.10 -0.60 -7.27
N THR A 28 15.68 0.22 -6.40
CA THR A 28 15.22 0.36 -5.01
C THR A 28 13.87 1.07 -4.93
N ALA A 29 13.61 2.03 -5.82
CA ALA A 29 12.30 2.67 -5.91
C ALA A 29 11.19 1.67 -6.27
N GLY A 30 11.45 0.76 -7.22
CA GLY A 30 10.55 -0.34 -7.55
C GLY A 30 10.37 -1.32 -6.39
N ALA A 31 11.43 -1.60 -5.62
CA ALA A 31 11.36 -2.46 -4.44
C ALA A 31 10.49 -1.84 -3.33
N ILE A 32 10.59 -0.53 -3.07
CA ILE A 32 9.77 0.16 -2.07
C ILE A 32 8.30 0.18 -2.48
N ALA A 33 7.99 0.48 -3.74
CA ALA A 33 6.61 0.41 -4.24
C ALA A 33 6.01 -1.01 -4.11
N SER A 34 6.81 -2.04 -4.41
CA SER A 34 6.41 -3.43 -4.23
C SER A 34 6.20 -3.80 -2.76
N LEU A 35 7.10 -3.34 -1.88
CA LEU A 35 6.97 -3.51 -0.43
C LEU A 35 5.74 -2.81 0.12
N GLU A 36 5.41 -1.60 -0.35
CA GLU A 36 4.20 -0.89 0.08
C GLU A 36 2.94 -1.71 -0.17
N VAL A 37 2.82 -2.29 -1.37
CA VAL A 37 1.69 -3.15 -1.75
C VAL A 37 1.65 -4.42 -0.90
N ILE A 38 2.80 -5.08 -0.70
CA ILE A 38 2.91 -6.30 0.11
C ILE A 38 2.56 -6.00 1.57
N THR A 39 3.17 -4.98 2.17
CA THR A 39 2.90 -4.57 3.55
C THR A 39 1.44 -4.26 3.74
N LYS A 40 0.80 -3.49 2.85
CA LYS A 40 -0.62 -3.13 2.96
C LYS A 40 -1.53 -4.36 2.81
N THR A 41 -1.16 -5.31 1.96
CA THR A 41 -1.87 -6.59 1.79
C THR A 41 -1.74 -7.47 3.04
N PHE A 42 -0.53 -7.58 3.59
CA PHE A 42 -0.29 -8.29 4.85
C PHE A 42 -1.05 -7.65 6.00
N LEU A 43 -1.01 -6.32 6.13
CA LEU A 43 -1.70 -5.58 7.16
C LEU A 43 -3.22 -5.73 7.03
N TYR A 44 -3.77 -5.70 5.80
CA TYR A 44 -5.18 -6.00 5.54
C TYR A 44 -5.54 -7.44 5.94
N TYR A 45 -4.73 -8.41 5.53
CA TYR A 45 -4.96 -9.82 5.87
C TYR A 45 -4.91 -10.04 7.39
N PHE A 46 -3.92 -9.49 8.09
CA PHE A 46 -3.84 -9.55 9.55
C PHE A 46 -4.94 -8.75 10.24
N HIS A 47 -5.35 -7.61 9.68
CA HIS A 47 -6.49 -6.84 10.17
C HIS A 47 -7.77 -7.65 10.04
N GLU A 48 -8.06 -8.24 8.88
CA GLU A 48 -9.25 -9.08 8.66
C GLU A 48 -9.19 -10.37 9.50
N ARG A 49 -8.03 -11.03 9.58
CA ARG A 49 -7.80 -12.22 10.42
C ARG A 49 -7.92 -11.90 11.91
N GLY A 50 -7.40 -10.75 12.31
CA GLY A 50 -7.46 -10.20 13.66
C GLY A 50 -8.89 -9.82 14.02
N TRP A 51 -9.61 -9.15 13.12
CA TRP A 51 -11.03 -8.83 13.23
C TRP A 51 -11.91 -10.07 13.28
N ASN A 52 -11.56 -11.13 12.54
CA ASN A 52 -12.27 -12.40 12.61
C ASN A 52 -11.99 -13.16 13.92
N ARG A 53 -10.88 -12.87 14.61
CA ARG A 53 -10.61 -13.34 15.98
C ARG A 53 -11.18 -12.42 17.06
N VAL A 54 -11.22 -11.12 16.80
CA VAL A 54 -11.79 -10.10 17.67
C VAL A 54 -13.28 -9.98 17.29
N LYS A 55 -14.12 -10.81 17.93
CA LYS A 55 -15.58 -10.63 17.92
C LYS A 55 -15.94 -9.30 18.58
N TRP A 56 -15.68 -8.16 17.93
CA TRP A 56 -16.23 -6.89 18.35
C TRP A 56 -17.62 -6.75 17.73
N GLY A 57 -18.64 -7.00 18.55
CA GLY A 57 -20.01 -6.55 18.26
C GLY A 57 -20.91 -7.49 17.46
N ARG A 58 -21.04 -8.76 17.87
CA ARG A 58 -22.37 -9.42 17.81
C ARG A 58 -22.93 -9.45 19.23
N GLY A 59 -23.38 -8.28 19.68
CA GLY A 59 -24.40 -8.11 20.71
C GLY A 59 -25.65 -7.61 20.01
#